data_AF-A0A1L3MHY7-F1
#
_entry.id   AF-A0A1L3MHY7-F1
#
_cell.length_a   1.000
_cell.length_b   1.000
_cell.length_c   1.000
_cell.angle_alpha   90.00
_cell.angle_beta   90.00
_cell.angle_gamma   90.00
#
_symmetry.space_group_name_H-M   'P 1'
#
loop_
_entity.id
_entity.type
_entity.pdbx_description
1 polymer ?
#
loop_
_entity_poly.entity_id
_entity_poly.type
_entity_poly.pdbx_seq_one_letter_code
_entity_poly.pdbx_strand_id
1 'polypeptide(L)'
;MIRRGTVASGLALVVASTTACGAIERVRGEGDSSGDFSISSTLDQVPATDLEEYTVRVADVGAATEAAGLERPDDPADKDATAQWLAPLTGVPAEDGYVPVPLHLPKLTVNSTRDLAAFDDLAGWSLVDVASYADIPETPGPFTYIAGDVDDDTLAHLPEVGDGVRTVGEGEDGDGDLSQSNAVQTTGAPVRMAQRDGQLAASDSTAAVKDWLTGPSEALTADPTVSSLAGALDEAGAISALMSVGHDFSANFLFVPVDAYGPLPHSEFDAVALGWSADDGEPVVTIAYHFADEAAANDSVESLRRVFEEGTDSRGARLSDSLALEEITAQGPVVTATLSTKTDRAHVDLISQLSKREAPFVHD
;
A
#
# COMPACT_ATOMS: atom_id res chain seq x y z
N MET A 1 -37.86 48.85 -38.49
CA MET A 1 -36.72 49.56 -39.10
C MET A 1 -35.81 50.03 -37.97
N ILE A 2 -34.51 49.71 -38.05
CA ILE A 2 -33.37 50.35 -37.35
C ILE A 2 -33.09 49.97 -35.87
N ARG A 3 -32.12 49.04 -35.78
CA ARG A 3 -30.98 48.79 -34.87
C ARG A 3 -30.45 49.87 -33.88
N ARG A 4 -29.78 49.32 -32.83
CA ARG A 4 -28.72 49.84 -31.90
C ARG A 4 -29.21 50.67 -30.71
N GLY A 5 -28.72 50.55 -29.48
CA GLY A 5 -27.59 49.83 -28.86
C GLY A 5 -27.11 50.61 -27.61
N THR A 6 -26.44 49.91 -26.67
CA THR A 6 -25.47 50.40 -25.65
C THR A 6 -25.93 50.63 -24.19
N VAL A 7 -25.60 49.65 -23.33
CA VAL A 7 -24.86 49.60 -22.03
C VAL A 7 -24.75 50.84 -21.12
N ALA A 8 -25.05 50.67 -19.80
CA ALA A 8 -24.26 51.05 -18.60
C ALA A 8 -25.10 50.81 -17.31
N SER A 9 -24.75 49.85 -16.42
CA SER A 9 -23.80 49.90 -15.28
C SER A 9 -24.34 50.52 -13.97
N GLY A 10 -24.15 49.79 -12.86
CA GLY A 10 -24.35 50.21 -11.46
C GLY A 10 -25.47 49.39 -10.78
N LEU A 11 -25.34 48.81 -9.60
CA LEU A 11 -24.45 49.02 -8.45
C LEU A 11 -24.58 47.72 -7.59
N ALA A 12 -23.50 46.99 -7.32
CA ALA A 12 -23.57 45.83 -6.42
C ALA A 12 -23.06 46.24 -5.04
N LEU A 13 -23.97 46.16 -4.07
CA LEU A 13 -23.81 46.53 -2.67
C LEU A 13 -22.95 45.49 -1.95
N VAL A 14 -21.83 45.92 -1.38
CA VAL A 14 -21.00 45.10 -0.46
C VAL A 14 -21.68 45.10 0.92
N VAL A 15 -22.08 43.93 1.39
CA VAL A 15 -22.47 43.71 2.79
C VAL A 15 -21.37 42.90 3.45
N ALA A 16 -20.62 43.55 4.34
CA ALA A 16 -19.68 42.91 5.23
C ALA A 16 -20.43 42.42 6.48
N SER A 17 -20.44 41.10 6.69
CA SER A 17 -20.83 40.49 7.96
C SER A 17 -19.62 39.77 8.55
N THR A 18 -19.01 40.40 9.55
CA THR A 18 -18.01 39.81 10.43
C THR A 18 -18.70 38.86 11.41
N THR A 19 -18.42 37.57 11.29
CA THR A 19 -18.69 36.60 12.36
C THR A 19 -17.38 35.91 12.67
N ALA A 20 -16.93 36.10 13.91
CA ALA A 20 -15.72 35.52 14.47
C ALA A 20 -15.86 33.99 14.57
N CYS A 21 -14.94 33.27 13.94
CA CYS A 21 -14.48 31.96 14.38
C CYS A 21 -12.95 32.01 14.31
N GLY A 22 -12.29 31.87 15.46
CA GLY A 22 -10.86 31.63 15.52
C GLY A 22 -10.58 30.26 14.95
N ALA A 23 -10.19 30.22 13.68
CA ALA A 23 -9.45 29.10 13.12
C ALA A 23 -7.98 29.39 13.39
N ILE A 24 -7.34 28.54 14.17
CA ILE A 24 -5.89 28.47 14.28
C ILE A 24 -5.41 27.99 12.91
N GLU A 25 -4.93 28.91 12.08
CA GLU A 25 -4.04 28.61 10.96
C GLU A 25 -2.78 27.95 11.55
N ARG A 26 -2.79 26.61 11.61
CA ARG A 26 -1.54 25.87 11.67
C ARG A 26 -0.92 25.94 10.29
N VAL A 27 0.19 26.66 10.27
CA VAL A 27 1.18 26.75 9.21
C VAL A 27 1.46 25.36 8.66
N ARG A 28 1.02 25.11 7.43
CA ARG A 28 1.62 24.11 6.53
C ARG A 28 3.11 24.47 6.44
N GLY A 29 3.97 23.60 6.95
CA GLY A 29 5.41 23.76 6.83
C GLY A 29 5.80 23.78 5.36
N GLU A 30 6.61 24.78 4.98
CA GLU A 30 7.27 24.86 3.69
C GLU A 30 8.27 23.70 3.55
N GLY A 31 7.80 22.61 2.93
CA GLY A 31 8.56 21.45 2.46
C GLY A 31 7.77 20.60 1.45
N ASP A 32 6.73 21.18 0.85
CA ASP A 32 5.74 20.46 0.05
C ASP A 32 6.22 20.36 -1.41
N SER A 33 7.05 19.35 -1.69
CA SER A 33 7.37 18.92 -3.06
C SER A 33 7.10 17.43 -3.31
N SER A 34 6.25 16.79 -2.51
CA SER A 34 5.64 15.50 -2.86
C SER A 34 4.35 15.77 -3.63
N GLY A 35 4.23 15.26 -4.86
CA GLY A 35 2.92 15.19 -5.52
C GLY A 35 1.94 14.43 -4.63
N ASP A 36 0.66 14.79 -4.68
CA ASP A 36 -0.41 14.13 -3.90
C ASP A 36 -0.27 12.60 -4.03
N PHE A 37 -0.26 11.87 -2.91
CA PHE A 37 -0.15 10.42 -2.92
C PHE A 37 -1.29 9.80 -3.74
N SER A 38 -0.92 8.86 -4.61
CA SER A 38 -1.82 7.86 -5.18
C SER A 38 -1.06 6.54 -5.25
N ILE A 39 -1.78 5.43 -5.25
CA ILE A 39 -1.21 4.10 -5.44
C ILE A 39 -0.52 4.06 -6.80
N SER A 40 -1.17 4.51 -7.87
CA SER A 40 -0.58 4.51 -9.22
C SER A 40 0.72 5.32 -9.29
N SER A 41 0.74 6.56 -8.77
CA SER A 41 1.95 7.40 -8.81
C SER A 41 3.10 6.85 -7.97
N THR A 42 2.79 6.12 -6.90
CA THR A 42 3.80 5.48 -6.04
C THR A 42 4.37 4.24 -6.74
N LEU A 43 3.53 3.46 -7.42
CA LEU A 43 3.96 2.31 -8.21
C LEU A 43 4.71 2.69 -9.50
N ASP A 44 4.48 3.89 -10.04
CA ASP A 44 5.29 4.46 -11.13
C ASP A 44 6.78 4.60 -10.75
N GLN A 45 7.10 4.63 -9.46
CA GLN A 45 8.48 4.73 -8.95
C GLN A 45 9.16 3.37 -8.78
N VAL A 46 8.41 2.27 -8.91
CA VAL A 46 8.93 0.91 -8.80
C VAL A 46 9.28 0.41 -10.20
N PRO A 47 10.52 -0.07 -10.44
CA PRO A 47 10.86 -0.71 -11.71
C PRO A 47 9.96 -1.93 -11.99
N ALA A 48 9.72 -2.21 -13.27
CA ALA A 48 9.05 -3.44 -13.67
C ALA A 48 9.80 -4.70 -13.16
N THR A 49 9.07 -5.78 -12.95
CA THR A 49 9.60 -7.06 -12.48
C THR A 49 9.36 -8.16 -13.52
N ASP A 50 10.32 -9.09 -13.62
CA ASP A 50 10.21 -10.29 -14.47
C ASP A 50 9.53 -11.47 -13.73
N LEU A 51 9.07 -11.26 -12.48
CA LEU A 51 8.40 -12.29 -11.70
C LEU A 51 7.02 -12.59 -12.30
N GLU A 52 6.73 -13.88 -12.53
CA GLU A 52 5.41 -14.33 -12.98
C GLU A 52 4.36 -14.21 -11.86
N GLU A 53 4.77 -14.44 -10.61
CA GLU A 53 3.94 -14.29 -9.41
C GLU A 53 4.63 -13.36 -8.42
N TYR A 54 3.96 -12.31 -7.97
CA TYR A 54 4.52 -11.36 -7.01
C TYR A 54 3.45 -10.65 -6.19
N THR A 55 3.89 -10.11 -5.06
CA THR A 55 3.08 -9.28 -4.18
C THR A 55 3.57 -7.84 -4.27
N VAL A 56 2.65 -6.89 -4.19
CA VAL A 56 2.98 -5.47 -4.04
C VAL A 56 2.36 -4.95 -2.77
N ARG A 57 3.14 -4.24 -1.95
CA ARG A 57 2.67 -3.49 -0.79
C ARG A 57 2.86 -2.03 -1.06
N VAL A 58 1.87 -1.20 -0.80
CA VAL A 58 1.93 0.24 -1.05
C VAL A 58 1.12 0.96 0.01
N ALA A 59 1.65 2.03 0.59
CA ALA A 59 0.90 2.81 1.56
C ALA A 59 1.39 4.24 1.72
N ASP A 60 0.47 5.10 2.10
CA ASP A 60 0.70 6.40 2.72
C ASP A 60 0.70 6.20 4.25
N VAL A 61 1.88 6.32 4.85
CA VAL A 61 2.10 6.15 6.29
C VAL A 61 1.48 7.32 7.06
N GLY A 62 1.52 8.53 6.50
CA GLY A 62 0.96 9.72 7.11
C GLY A 62 -0.56 9.62 7.21
N ALA A 63 -1.23 9.32 6.10
CA ALA A 63 -2.68 9.15 6.04
C ALA A 63 -3.15 7.99 6.92
N ALA A 64 -2.45 6.86 6.96
CA ALA A 64 -2.79 5.74 7.84
C ALA A 64 -2.64 6.10 9.32
N THR A 65 -1.61 6.87 9.67
CA THR A 65 -1.39 7.39 11.03
C THR A 65 -2.51 8.34 11.45
N GLU A 66 -2.90 9.27 10.57
CA GLU A 66 -4.00 10.21 10.79
C GLU A 66 -5.35 9.48 10.95
N ALA A 67 -5.65 8.53 10.07
CA ALA A 67 -6.88 7.73 10.13
C ALA A 67 -6.99 6.94 11.44
N ALA A 68 -5.86 6.49 11.99
CA ALA A 68 -5.79 5.80 13.28
C ALA A 68 -5.86 6.74 14.49
N GLY A 69 -5.84 8.07 14.31
CA GLY A 69 -5.78 9.04 15.39
C GLY A 69 -4.49 8.94 16.21
N LEU A 70 -3.42 8.43 15.62
CA LEU A 70 -2.13 8.21 16.28
C LEU A 70 -1.21 9.42 16.06
N GLU A 71 -0.29 9.62 17.00
CA GLU A 71 0.79 10.60 16.84
C GLU A 71 2.05 9.86 16.37
N ARG A 72 2.60 10.32 15.25
CA ARG A 72 3.89 9.85 14.77
C ARG A 72 4.99 10.34 15.73
N PRO A 73 5.92 9.48 16.19
CA PRO A 73 7.05 9.93 17.00
C PRO A 73 7.97 10.84 16.17
N ASP A 74 8.64 11.79 16.82
CA ASP A 74 9.66 12.65 16.17
C ASP A 74 11.08 12.03 16.26
N ASP A 75 11.27 11.00 17.10
CA ASP A 75 12.56 10.38 17.37
C ASP A 75 12.46 8.83 17.31
N PRO A 76 13.11 8.16 16.34
CA PRO A 76 13.11 6.70 16.26
C PRO A 76 13.81 6.01 17.44
N ALA A 77 14.58 6.75 18.26
CA ALA A 77 15.19 6.24 19.49
C ALA A 77 14.20 6.14 20.66
N ASP A 78 13.05 6.82 20.61
CA ASP A 78 11.98 6.66 21.59
C ASP A 78 11.21 5.36 21.30
N LYS A 79 11.68 4.27 21.94
CA LYS A 79 11.12 2.92 21.76
C LYS A 79 9.67 2.82 22.22
N ASP A 80 9.28 3.56 23.26
CA ASP A 80 7.92 3.49 23.80
C ASP A 80 6.96 4.23 22.88
N ALA A 81 7.31 5.44 22.42
CA ALA A 81 6.51 6.19 21.46
C ALA A 81 6.40 5.45 20.11
N THR A 82 7.51 4.92 19.61
CA THR A 82 7.56 4.10 18.40
C THR A 82 6.64 2.88 18.50
N ALA A 83 6.71 2.14 19.61
CA ALA A 83 5.89 0.94 19.79
C ALA A 83 4.38 1.28 19.88
N GLN A 84 4.03 2.38 20.55
CA GLN A 84 2.64 2.86 20.64
C GLN A 84 2.07 3.28 19.29
N TRP A 85 2.90 3.86 18.42
CA TRP A 85 2.51 4.25 17.06
C TRP A 85 2.43 3.05 16.10
N LEU A 86 3.47 2.21 16.05
CA LEU A 86 3.63 1.22 15.00
C LEU A 86 2.89 -0.09 15.26
N ALA A 87 2.76 -0.52 16.52
CA ALA A 87 2.11 -1.78 16.83
C ALA A 87 0.64 -1.81 16.35
N PRO A 88 -0.19 -0.76 16.60
CA PRO A 88 -1.55 -0.70 16.07
C PRO A 88 -1.62 -0.78 14.55
N LEU A 89 -0.78 0.00 13.86
CA LEU A 89 -0.71 0.03 12.39
C LEU A 89 -0.33 -1.32 11.77
N THR A 90 0.39 -2.17 12.49
CA THR A 90 0.84 -3.48 11.99
C THR A 90 -0.05 -4.65 12.42
N GLY A 91 -1.26 -4.36 12.92
CA GLY A 91 -2.27 -5.36 13.24
C GLY A 91 -2.20 -5.90 14.67
N VAL A 92 -1.47 -5.24 15.58
CA VAL A 92 -1.61 -5.47 17.03
C VAL A 92 -2.79 -4.63 17.53
N PRO A 93 -3.76 -5.18 18.27
CA PRO A 93 -4.86 -4.36 18.77
C PRO A 93 -4.38 -3.28 19.76
N ALA A 94 -4.88 -2.06 19.62
CA ALA A 94 -4.81 -0.99 20.61
C ALA A 94 -5.84 -1.20 21.74
N GLU A 95 -5.88 -0.29 22.72
CA GLU A 95 -6.84 -0.37 23.85
C GLU A 95 -8.30 -0.38 23.37
N ASP A 96 -8.61 0.40 22.32
CA ASP A 96 -9.96 0.58 21.79
C ASP A 96 -10.28 -0.33 20.58
N GLY A 97 -9.38 -1.25 20.20
CA GLY A 97 -9.58 -2.18 19.09
C GLY A 97 -8.47 -2.14 18.04
N TYR A 98 -8.79 -2.51 16.80
CA TYR A 98 -7.86 -2.42 15.67
C TYR A 98 -8.00 -1.06 14.98
N VAL A 99 -6.90 -0.55 14.43
CA VAL A 99 -6.91 0.68 13.64
C VAL A 99 -7.65 0.47 12.30
N PRO A 100 -8.25 1.50 11.70
CA PRO A 100 -9.02 1.32 10.47
C PRO A 100 -8.16 0.97 9.25
N VAL A 101 -6.91 1.45 9.19
CA VAL A 101 -6.01 1.29 8.05
C VAL A 101 -4.71 0.58 8.49
N PRO A 102 -4.53 -0.71 8.19
CA PRO A 102 -3.30 -1.42 8.50
C PRO A 102 -2.18 -1.07 7.49
N LEU A 103 -0.93 -1.20 7.94
CA LEU A 103 0.29 -1.06 7.14
C LEU A 103 0.97 -2.42 6.95
N HIS A 104 1.27 -2.73 5.70
CA HIS A 104 2.10 -3.85 5.31
C HIS A 104 3.54 -3.43 5.12
N LEU A 105 4.30 -3.42 6.21
CA LEU A 105 5.66 -2.88 6.20
C LEU A 105 6.51 -3.49 5.07
N PRO A 106 7.34 -2.66 4.41
CA PRO A 106 8.35 -3.15 3.49
C PRO A 106 9.16 -4.29 4.10
N LYS A 107 9.55 -5.27 3.28
CA LYS A 107 10.40 -6.36 3.76
C LYS A 107 11.67 -5.86 4.45
N LEU A 108 12.24 -4.77 3.95
CA LEU A 108 13.44 -4.16 4.51
C LEU A 108 13.26 -3.68 5.96
N THR A 109 12.07 -3.21 6.33
CA THR A 109 11.77 -2.62 7.64
C THR A 109 11.04 -3.59 8.57
N VAL A 110 10.70 -4.80 8.13
CA VAL A 110 9.92 -5.74 8.97
C VAL A 110 10.61 -6.07 10.30
N ASN A 111 11.95 -6.15 10.31
CA ASN A 111 12.73 -6.41 11.53
C ASN A 111 13.12 -5.13 12.27
N SER A 112 13.02 -3.95 11.64
CA SER A 112 13.27 -2.67 12.31
C SER A 112 12.22 -2.38 13.38
N THR A 113 11.03 -2.99 13.28
CA THR A 113 10.00 -2.98 14.34
C THR A 113 10.51 -3.42 15.73
N ARG A 114 11.62 -4.18 15.78
CA ARG A 114 12.25 -4.61 17.04
C ARG A 114 13.26 -3.62 17.58
N ASP A 115 13.87 -2.80 16.73
CA ASP A 115 14.89 -1.81 17.09
C ASP A 115 15.05 -0.75 15.97
N LEU A 116 14.13 0.22 15.89
CA LEU A 116 14.18 1.29 14.87
C LEU A 116 15.46 2.11 14.97
N ALA A 117 15.93 2.39 16.19
CA ALA A 117 17.18 3.11 16.42
C ALA A 117 18.40 2.39 15.80
N ALA A 118 18.48 1.06 15.97
CA ALA A 118 19.58 0.30 15.37
C ALA A 118 19.48 0.22 13.84
N PHE A 119 18.26 0.26 13.29
CA PHE A 119 18.06 0.38 11.85
C PHE A 119 18.53 1.77 11.36
N ASP A 120 18.12 2.83 12.04
CA ASP A 120 18.48 4.22 11.74
C ASP A 120 20.00 4.43 11.77
N ASP A 121 20.67 4.00 12.85
CA ASP A 121 22.13 4.08 12.98
C ASP A 121 22.88 3.41 11.81
N LEU A 122 22.32 2.33 11.26
CA LEU A 122 22.93 1.55 10.18
C LEU A 122 22.55 2.05 8.79
N ALA A 123 21.31 2.45 8.57
CA ALA A 123 20.76 2.82 7.27
C ALA A 123 20.82 4.34 7.00
N GLY A 124 20.86 5.16 8.06
CA GLY A 124 20.76 6.62 8.02
C GLY A 124 19.34 7.16 7.90
N TRP A 125 18.34 6.29 7.99
CA TRP A 125 16.92 6.63 7.95
C TRP A 125 16.12 5.57 8.71
N SER A 126 14.89 5.90 9.08
CA SER A 126 13.99 5.03 9.81
C SER A 126 12.58 5.03 9.23
N LEU A 127 11.74 4.10 9.69
CA LEU A 127 10.31 4.12 9.33
C LEU A 127 9.61 5.41 9.80
N VAL A 128 10.16 6.14 10.76
CA VAL A 128 9.63 7.44 11.21
C VAL A 128 9.77 8.51 10.13
N ASP A 129 10.69 8.36 9.19
CA ASP A 129 10.95 9.37 8.15
C ASP A 129 10.11 9.12 6.88
N VAL A 130 9.47 7.95 6.78
CA VAL A 130 8.76 7.49 5.58
C VAL A 130 7.38 8.15 5.44
N ALA A 131 7.15 8.97 4.42
CA ALA A 131 5.81 9.45 4.10
C ALA A 131 4.99 8.36 3.38
N SER A 132 5.56 7.71 2.38
CA SER A 132 4.91 6.63 1.63
C SER A 132 5.95 5.63 1.12
N TYR A 133 5.48 4.43 0.75
CA TYR A 133 6.34 3.40 0.18
C TYR A 133 5.61 2.53 -0.83
N ALA A 134 6.40 1.84 -1.66
CA ALA A 134 5.98 0.66 -2.39
C ALA A 134 7.05 -0.45 -2.27
N ASP A 135 6.64 -1.70 -2.13
CA ASP A 135 7.53 -2.84 -1.86
C ASP A 135 7.10 -4.08 -2.65
N ILE A 136 8.05 -4.70 -3.34
CA ILE A 136 7.98 -6.07 -3.86
C ILE A 136 8.89 -6.92 -2.96
N PRO A 137 8.34 -7.72 -2.04
CA PRO A 137 9.14 -8.45 -1.05
C PRO A 137 9.76 -9.75 -1.59
N GLU A 138 9.28 -10.26 -2.72
CA GLU A 138 9.72 -11.53 -3.30
C GLU A 138 11.20 -11.57 -3.65
N THR A 139 11.77 -12.76 -3.68
CA THR A 139 13.16 -13.02 -4.11
C THR A 139 13.15 -13.94 -5.33
N PRO A 140 14.10 -13.80 -6.26
CA PRO A 140 15.21 -12.84 -6.26
C PRO A 140 14.75 -11.40 -6.59
N GLY A 141 15.50 -10.41 -6.13
CA GLY A 141 15.28 -9.00 -6.48
C GLY A 141 14.13 -8.29 -5.75
N PRO A 142 13.99 -8.42 -4.40
CA PRO A 142 13.10 -7.55 -3.66
C PRO A 142 13.45 -6.09 -3.93
N PHE A 143 12.45 -5.25 -4.03
CA PHE A 143 12.64 -3.83 -4.30
C PHE A 143 11.70 -3.01 -3.44
N THR A 144 12.25 -2.02 -2.73
CA THR A 144 11.51 -1.08 -1.93
C THR A 144 11.77 0.34 -2.44
N TYR A 145 10.71 1.05 -2.77
CA TYR A 145 10.68 2.49 -2.99
C TYR A 145 10.15 3.19 -1.73
N ILE A 146 10.75 4.32 -1.38
CA ILE A 146 10.41 5.15 -0.22
C ILE A 146 10.39 6.62 -0.63
N ALA A 147 9.33 7.32 -0.25
CA ALA A 147 9.26 8.77 -0.21
C ALA A 147 9.12 9.22 1.24
N GLY A 148 9.72 10.35 1.60
CA GLY A 148 9.71 10.83 2.97
C GLY A 148 10.70 11.96 3.21
N ASP A 149 11.11 12.11 4.46
CA ASP A 149 12.21 13.01 4.85
C ASP A 149 13.55 12.37 4.48
N VAL A 150 13.84 12.33 3.18
CA VAL A 150 15.11 11.84 2.62
C VAL A 150 15.84 13.03 2.02
N ASP A 151 16.92 13.45 2.67
CA ASP A 151 17.77 14.53 2.22
C ASP A 151 19.00 14.04 1.43
N ASP A 152 19.75 14.98 0.85
CA ASP A 152 20.94 14.67 0.05
C ASP A 152 22.07 14.01 0.87
N ASP A 153 22.04 14.09 2.20
CA ASP A 153 23.07 13.55 3.08
C ASP A 153 22.65 12.25 3.79
N THR A 154 21.40 11.79 3.63
CA THR A 154 20.80 10.63 4.31
C THR A 154 21.65 9.37 4.18
N LEU A 155 22.22 9.12 2.99
CA LEU A 155 23.06 7.94 2.74
C LEU A 155 24.57 8.25 2.71
N ALA A 156 25.00 9.47 3.03
CA ALA A 156 26.37 9.93 2.82
C ALA A 156 27.41 9.21 3.71
N HIS A 157 26.99 8.70 4.88
CA HIS A 157 27.85 7.91 5.78
C HIS A 157 28.11 6.50 5.26
N LEU A 158 27.30 5.99 4.32
CA LEU A 158 27.42 4.63 3.82
C LEU A 158 28.52 4.50 2.77
N PRO A 159 29.22 3.34 2.73
CA PRO A 159 30.14 3.02 1.66
C PRO A 159 29.45 3.01 0.29
N GLU A 160 30.14 3.50 -0.73
CA GLU A 160 29.70 3.47 -2.12
C GLU A 160 30.25 2.23 -2.85
N VAL A 161 29.40 1.51 -3.57
CA VAL A 161 29.76 0.29 -4.30
C VAL A 161 29.61 0.41 -5.82
N GLY A 162 29.01 1.52 -6.28
CA GLY A 162 28.88 1.91 -7.67
C GLY A 162 28.34 3.33 -7.76
N ASP A 163 28.35 3.95 -8.94
CA ASP A 163 27.97 5.36 -9.14
C ASP A 163 26.64 5.72 -8.45
N GLY A 164 26.71 6.35 -7.28
CA GLY A 164 25.55 6.74 -6.48
C GLY A 164 24.84 5.61 -5.71
N VAL A 165 25.30 4.36 -5.82
CA VAL A 165 24.77 3.20 -5.08
C VAL A 165 25.58 3.00 -3.80
N ARG A 166 24.89 3.10 -2.67
CA ARG A 166 25.38 2.94 -1.31
C ARG A 166 25.03 1.55 -0.78
N THR A 167 25.73 1.08 0.27
CA THR A 167 25.50 -0.25 0.82
C THR A 167 25.49 -0.27 2.35
N VAL A 168 24.64 -1.12 2.92
CA VAL A 168 24.82 -1.64 4.28
C VAL A 168 25.33 -3.07 4.16
N GLY A 169 26.52 -3.27 4.72
CA GLY A 169 27.29 -4.50 4.72
C GLY A 169 28.09 -4.80 3.45
N GLU A 170 28.94 -5.81 3.57
CA GLU A 170 29.93 -6.22 2.57
C GLU A 170 29.47 -7.47 1.82
N GLY A 171 30.01 -7.69 0.62
CA GLY A 171 29.75 -8.91 -0.16
C GLY A 171 29.14 -8.65 -1.54
N GLU A 172 28.93 -9.73 -2.28
CA GLU A 172 28.21 -9.74 -3.56
C GLU A 172 26.70 -9.77 -3.32
N ASP A 173 25.94 -9.31 -4.32
CA ASP A 173 24.48 -9.29 -4.25
C ASP A 173 23.92 -10.71 -4.03
N GLY A 174 22.98 -10.84 -3.08
CA GLY A 174 22.38 -12.12 -2.72
C GLY A 174 23.26 -13.10 -1.92
N ASP A 175 24.55 -12.82 -1.71
CA ASP A 175 25.43 -13.66 -0.89
C ASP A 175 25.29 -13.32 0.60
N GLY A 176 24.50 -14.13 1.32
CA GLY A 176 24.16 -13.89 2.72
C GLY A 176 25.00 -14.69 3.71
N ASP A 177 25.55 -14.02 4.72
CA ASP A 177 26.14 -14.64 5.91
C ASP A 177 25.34 -14.30 7.16
N LEU A 178 24.58 -15.27 7.69
CA LEU A 178 23.77 -15.08 8.91
C LEU A 178 24.60 -14.62 10.12
N SER A 179 25.91 -14.84 10.16
CA SER A 179 26.80 -14.31 11.21
C SER A 179 26.96 -12.79 11.16
N GLN A 180 26.69 -12.18 10.00
CA GLN A 180 26.69 -10.74 9.74
C GLN A 180 25.29 -10.13 9.81
N SER A 181 24.27 -10.90 10.20
CA SER A 181 22.89 -10.40 10.26
C SER A 181 22.74 -9.26 11.26
N ASN A 182 21.96 -8.24 10.87
CA ASN A 182 21.68 -7.07 11.68
C ASN A 182 20.26 -6.52 11.37
N ALA A 183 19.94 -5.31 11.88
CA ALA A 183 18.62 -4.71 11.73
C ALA A 183 18.23 -4.43 10.26
N VAL A 184 19.21 -4.16 9.39
CA VAL A 184 19.00 -3.89 7.95
C VAL A 184 19.22 -5.17 7.13
N GLN A 185 20.33 -5.87 7.36
CA GLN A 185 20.74 -7.07 6.63
C GLN A 185 20.26 -8.34 7.33
N THR A 186 18.98 -8.63 7.21
CA THR A 186 18.35 -9.71 8.00
C THR A 186 18.88 -11.12 7.68
N THR A 187 19.34 -11.33 6.45
CA THR A 187 19.99 -12.56 5.98
C THR A 187 21.53 -12.46 5.98
N GLY A 188 22.06 -11.31 6.39
CA GLY A 188 23.48 -10.95 6.26
C GLY A 188 23.92 -10.61 4.84
N ALA A 189 23.06 -10.73 3.84
CA ALA A 189 23.34 -10.26 2.48
C ALA A 189 23.40 -8.73 2.46
N PRO A 190 24.24 -8.11 1.62
CA PRO A 190 24.31 -6.66 1.49
C PRO A 190 22.97 -6.08 1.00
N VAL A 191 22.58 -4.94 1.58
CA VAL A 191 21.44 -4.15 1.09
C VAL A 191 22.00 -2.95 0.34
N ARG A 192 21.55 -2.78 -0.89
CA ARG A 192 21.92 -1.68 -1.79
C ARG A 192 20.88 -0.60 -1.71
N MET A 193 21.32 0.66 -1.67
CA MET A 193 20.44 1.81 -1.59
C MET A 193 20.92 2.92 -2.52
N ALA A 194 20.00 3.71 -3.05
CA ALA A 194 20.32 4.96 -3.73
C ALA A 194 19.23 5.98 -3.43
N GLN A 195 19.59 7.25 -3.58
CA GLN A 195 18.68 8.38 -3.41
C GLN A 195 18.58 9.19 -4.71
N ARG A 196 17.40 9.71 -4.98
CA ARG A 196 17.13 10.60 -6.11
C ARG A 196 15.91 11.47 -5.80
N ASP A 197 16.03 12.79 -6.01
CA ASP A 197 14.90 13.73 -5.90
C ASP A 197 14.10 13.63 -4.57
N GLY A 198 14.81 13.47 -3.44
CA GLY A 198 14.19 13.32 -2.11
C GLY A 198 13.49 11.97 -1.88
N GLN A 199 13.85 10.96 -2.66
CA GLN A 199 13.32 9.60 -2.59
C GLN A 199 14.46 8.60 -2.42
N LEU A 200 14.14 7.42 -1.91
CA LEU A 200 15.08 6.33 -1.69
C LEU A 200 14.58 5.06 -2.36
N ALA A 201 15.48 4.30 -2.96
CA ALA A 201 15.25 2.92 -3.37
C ALA A 201 16.22 1.99 -2.66
N ALA A 202 15.74 0.80 -2.31
CA ALA A 202 16.52 -0.24 -1.68
C ALA A 202 16.24 -1.62 -2.30
N SER A 203 17.28 -2.45 -2.43
CA SER A 203 17.18 -3.82 -2.93
C SER A 203 18.37 -4.66 -2.45
N ASP A 204 18.32 -5.98 -2.60
CA ASP A 204 19.50 -6.84 -2.49
C ASP A 204 20.34 -6.87 -3.80
N SER A 205 19.90 -6.14 -4.84
CA SER A 205 20.50 -6.08 -6.17
C SER A 205 21.02 -4.67 -6.50
N THR A 206 22.32 -4.59 -6.77
CA THR A 206 22.99 -3.37 -7.25
C THR A 206 22.44 -2.95 -8.62
N ALA A 207 22.09 -3.93 -9.47
CA ALA A 207 21.54 -3.66 -10.79
C ALA A 207 20.15 -3.00 -10.71
N ALA A 208 19.28 -3.49 -9.82
CA ALA A 208 17.94 -2.94 -9.65
C ALA A 208 17.97 -1.49 -9.10
N VAL A 209 18.80 -1.24 -8.09
CA VAL A 209 18.97 0.12 -7.54
C VAL A 209 19.58 1.07 -8.57
N LYS A 210 20.54 0.60 -9.38
CA LYS A 210 21.15 1.42 -10.43
C LYS A 210 20.16 1.76 -11.54
N ASP A 211 19.34 0.80 -11.98
CA ASP A 211 18.31 1.03 -12.98
C ASP A 211 17.33 2.11 -12.52
N TRP A 212 16.81 1.97 -11.29
CA TRP A 212 15.96 2.98 -10.66
C TRP A 212 16.65 4.35 -10.64
N LEU A 213 17.90 4.43 -10.17
CA LEU A 213 18.65 5.68 -10.05
C LEU A 213 18.80 6.40 -11.39
N THR A 214 19.07 5.65 -12.47
CA THR A 214 19.20 6.22 -13.82
C THR A 214 17.86 6.53 -14.52
N GLY A 215 16.75 6.15 -13.88
CA GLY A 215 15.42 6.18 -14.46
C GLY A 215 15.09 4.82 -15.05
N PRO A 216 14.16 4.06 -14.46
CA PRO A 216 13.87 2.71 -14.91
C PRO A 216 13.37 2.73 -16.35
N SER A 217 13.76 1.73 -17.14
CA SER A 217 13.29 1.63 -18.52
C SER A 217 11.78 1.45 -18.63
N GLU A 218 11.20 0.80 -17.63
CA GLU A 218 9.78 0.52 -17.52
C GLU A 218 9.38 0.50 -16.04
N ALA A 219 8.30 1.18 -15.70
CA ALA A 219 7.74 1.18 -14.34
C ALA A 219 6.79 -0.02 -14.16
N LEU A 220 6.51 -0.39 -12.92
CA LEU A 220 5.63 -1.51 -12.59
C LEU A 220 4.21 -1.31 -13.15
N THR A 221 3.73 -0.07 -13.19
CA THR A 221 2.44 0.34 -13.77
C THR A 221 2.38 0.24 -15.30
N ALA A 222 3.48 -0.08 -15.99
CA ALA A 222 3.40 -0.43 -17.39
C ALA A 222 2.73 -1.80 -17.61
N ASP A 223 2.70 -2.65 -16.59
CA ASP A 223 1.86 -3.85 -16.57
C ASP A 223 0.38 -3.43 -16.51
N PRO A 224 -0.44 -3.76 -17.52
CA PRO A 224 -1.85 -3.37 -17.57
C PRO A 224 -2.68 -3.96 -16.42
N THR A 225 -2.29 -5.12 -15.88
CA THR A 225 -2.95 -5.73 -14.71
C THR A 225 -2.72 -4.87 -13.48
N VAL A 226 -1.47 -4.49 -13.21
CA VAL A 226 -1.11 -3.60 -12.08
C VAL A 226 -1.75 -2.23 -12.25
N SER A 227 -1.66 -1.63 -13.44
CA SER A 227 -2.25 -0.31 -13.71
C SER A 227 -3.77 -0.30 -13.48
N SER A 228 -4.47 -1.34 -13.91
CA SER A 228 -5.93 -1.43 -13.74
C SER A 228 -6.32 -1.60 -12.26
N LEU A 229 -5.58 -2.41 -11.50
CA LEU A 229 -5.79 -2.59 -10.06
C LEU A 229 -5.47 -1.32 -9.28
N ALA A 230 -4.33 -0.68 -9.57
CA ALA A 230 -3.92 0.59 -8.95
C ALA A 230 -4.96 1.69 -9.19
N GLY A 231 -5.43 1.83 -10.44
CA GLY A 231 -6.47 2.80 -10.79
C GLY A 231 -7.79 2.55 -10.06
N ALA A 232 -8.22 1.28 -9.93
CA ALA A 232 -9.43 0.93 -9.18
C ALA A 232 -9.31 1.27 -7.69
N LEU A 233 -8.14 1.09 -7.09
CA LEU A 233 -7.89 1.43 -5.69
C LEU A 233 -7.76 2.95 -5.48
N ASP A 234 -7.18 3.68 -6.43
CA ASP A 234 -7.14 5.15 -6.41
C ASP A 234 -8.54 5.76 -6.51
N GLU A 235 -9.39 5.23 -7.40
CA GLU A 235 -10.80 5.64 -7.51
C GLU A 235 -11.57 5.41 -6.20
N ALA A 236 -11.23 4.33 -5.47
CA ALA A 236 -11.80 4.02 -4.16
C ALA A 236 -11.16 4.80 -2.99
N GLY A 237 -10.14 5.62 -3.24
CA GLY A 237 -9.45 6.41 -2.23
C GLY A 237 -8.65 5.56 -1.24
N ALA A 238 -8.17 4.38 -1.65
CA ALA A 238 -7.33 3.54 -0.79
C ALA A 238 -5.99 4.22 -0.51
N ILE A 239 -5.59 4.21 0.76
CA ILE A 239 -4.33 4.82 1.24
C ILE A 239 -3.30 3.77 1.67
N SER A 240 -3.72 2.51 1.77
CA SER A 240 -2.86 1.35 1.97
C SER A 240 -3.40 0.22 1.11
N ALA A 241 -2.52 -0.57 0.49
CA ALA A 241 -2.93 -1.70 -0.31
C ALA A 241 -1.91 -2.83 -0.35
N LEU A 242 -2.44 -4.03 -0.62
CA LEU A 242 -1.74 -5.27 -0.85
C LEU A 242 -2.26 -5.88 -2.15
N MET A 243 -1.41 -6.02 -3.16
CA MET A 243 -1.74 -6.66 -4.44
C MET A 243 -1.04 -8.01 -4.54
N SER A 244 -1.73 -8.99 -5.09
CA SER A 244 -1.21 -10.33 -5.39
C SER A 244 -1.47 -10.56 -6.88
N VAL A 245 -0.40 -10.62 -7.67
CA VAL A 245 -0.44 -10.60 -9.14
C VAL A 245 0.13 -11.91 -9.71
N GLY A 246 -0.56 -12.46 -10.71
CA GLY A 246 -0.16 -13.66 -11.45
C GLY A 246 -0.36 -14.98 -10.71
N HIS A 247 -0.82 -14.94 -9.46
CA HIS A 247 -1.01 -16.14 -8.65
C HIS A 247 -2.21 -16.98 -9.12
N ASP A 248 -2.10 -18.30 -8.95
CA ASP A 248 -3.22 -19.21 -9.16
C ASP A 248 -4.19 -19.17 -7.97
N PHE A 249 -5.38 -18.60 -8.21
CA PHE A 249 -6.49 -18.50 -7.27
C PHE A 249 -7.55 -19.60 -7.45
N SER A 250 -7.22 -20.72 -8.11
CA SER A 250 -8.16 -21.83 -8.27
C SER A 250 -8.33 -22.62 -6.98
N ALA A 251 -9.53 -23.16 -6.78
CA ALA A 251 -9.90 -23.98 -5.63
C ALA A 251 -9.11 -25.30 -5.54
N ASN A 252 -8.35 -25.66 -6.59
CA ASN A 252 -7.50 -26.85 -6.62
C ASN A 252 -6.38 -26.86 -5.57
N PHE A 253 -6.03 -25.69 -5.02
CA PHE A 253 -4.99 -25.54 -4.00
C PHE A 253 -5.53 -25.59 -2.57
N LEU A 254 -6.85 -25.73 -2.38
CA LEU A 254 -7.47 -25.70 -1.07
C LEU A 254 -7.26 -27.03 -0.32
N PHE A 255 -6.87 -26.92 0.96
CA PHE A 255 -6.76 -28.07 1.87
C PHE A 255 -8.12 -28.56 2.40
N VAL A 256 -9.21 -27.83 2.10
CA VAL A 256 -10.58 -28.11 2.54
C VAL A 256 -11.44 -28.34 1.29
N PRO A 257 -12.42 -29.27 1.31
CA PRO A 257 -13.30 -29.49 0.15
C PRO A 257 -13.98 -28.19 -0.31
N VAL A 258 -14.01 -27.95 -1.62
CA VAL A 258 -14.57 -26.73 -2.25
C VAL A 258 -15.99 -26.42 -1.77
N ASP A 259 -16.85 -27.45 -1.64
CA ASP A 259 -18.22 -27.33 -1.14
C ASP A 259 -18.32 -26.69 0.26
N ALA A 260 -17.24 -26.68 1.04
CA ALA A 260 -17.20 -26.11 2.38
C ALA A 260 -17.10 -24.57 2.38
N TYR A 261 -16.76 -23.92 1.27
CA TYR A 261 -16.65 -22.47 1.15
C TYR A 261 -17.96 -21.79 0.70
N GLY A 262 -18.96 -22.57 0.31
CA GLY A 262 -20.20 -22.04 -0.28
C GLY A 262 -20.01 -21.70 -1.76
N PRO A 263 -20.72 -20.70 -2.31
CA PRO A 263 -20.53 -20.29 -3.70
C PRO A 263 -19.14 -19.71 -3.92
N LEU A 264 -18.52 -20.05 -5.06
CA LEU A 264 -17.29 -19.43 -5.56
C LEU A 264 -17.57 -18.75 -6.91
N PRO A 265 -16.75 -17.76 -7.31
CA PRO A 265 -16.78 -17.22 -8.67
C PRO A 265 -16.43 -18.31 -9.69
N HIS A 266 -17.14 -18.34 -10.82
CA HIS A 266 -16.88 -19.30 -11.89
C HIS A 266 -15.84 -18.82 -12.90
N SER A 267 -15.69 -17.50 -13.05
CA SER A 267 -14.68 -16.93 -13.93
C SER A 267 -13.35 -16.84 -13.20
N GLU A 268 -12.28 -17.21 -13.90
CA GLU A 268 -10.91 -17.13 -13.40
C GLU A 268 -10.47 -15.66 -13.30
N PHE A 269 -9.84 -15.31 -12.19
CA PHE A 269 -9.12 -14.05 -11.99
C PHE A 269 -7.66 -14.37 -11.67
N ASP A 270 -6.74 -13.55 -12.16
CA ASP A 270 -5.29 -13.79 -12.09
C ASP A 270 -4.56 -12.80 -11.18
N ALA A 271 -5.26 -11.77 -10.70
CA ALA A 271 -4.74 -10.84 -9.72
C ALA A 271 -5.84 -10.29 -8.82
N VAL A 272 -5.47 -9.99 -7.57
CA VAL A 272 -6.35 -9.38 -6.58
C VAL A 272 -5.59 -8.27 -5.85
N ALA A 273 -6.25 -7.14 -5.63
CA ALA A 273 -5.79 -6.10 -4.73
C ALA A 273 -6.75 -5.88 -3.57
N LEU A 274 -6.20 -5.79 -2.37
CA LEU A 274 -6.86 -5.34 -1.15
C LEU A 274 -6.43 -3.91 -0.88
N GLY A 275 -7.37 -2.98 -0.79
CA GLY A 275 -7.13 -1.59 -0.40
C GLY A 275 -7.89 -1.24 0.87
N TRP A 276 -7.29 -0.38 1.69
CA TRP A 276 -7.88 0.15 2.91
C TRP A 276 -7.95 1.66 2.85
N SER A 277 -9.09 2.19 3.28
CA SER A 277 -9.33 3.60 3.56
C SER A 277 -10.12 3.72 4.86
N ALA A 278 -10.35 4.95 5.30
CA ALA A 278 -11.20 5.23 6.45
C ALA A 278 -12.26 6.27 6.09
N ASP A 279 -13.50 6.03 6.48
CA ASP A 279 -14.62 6.97 6.36
C ASP A 279 -15.14 7.28 7.76
N ASP A 280 -15.07 8.55 8.18
CA ASP A 280 -15.37 9.00 9.54
C ASP A 280 -14.68 8.18 10.67
N GLY A 281 -13.47 7.67 10.38
CA GLY A 281 -12.66 6.85 11.31
C GLY A 281 -12.99 5.36 11.30
N GLU A 282 -14.01 4.93 10.54
CA GLU A 282 -14.37 3.53 10.37
C GLU A 282 -13.63 2.92 9.17
N PRO A 283 -13.19 1.66 9.25
CA PRO A 283 -12.50 0.99 8.15
C PRO A 283 -13.42 0.75 6.94
N VAL A 284 -12.96 1.17 5.77
CA VAL A 284 -13.53 0.81 4.47
C VAL A 284 -12.53 -0.06 3.74
N VAL A 285 -12.97 -1.23 3.29
CA VAL A 285 -12.15 -2.17 2.54
C VAL A 285 -12.62 -2.22 1.10
N THR A 286 -11.68 -2.11 0.17
CA THR A 286 -11.91 -2.29 -1.25
C THR A 286 -11.17 -3.53 -1.73
N ILE A 287 -11.85 -4.41 -2.45
CA ILE A 287 -11.26 -5.59 -3.09
C ILE A 287 -11.43 -5.46 -4.60
N ALA A 288 -10.33 -5.38 -5.32
CA ALA A 288 -10.30 -5.33 -6.78
C ALA A 288 -9.82 -6.67 -7.34
N TYR A 289 -10.60 -7.29 -8.21
CA TYR A 289 -10.30 -8.56 -8.88
C TYR A 289 -10.04 -8.27 -10.35
N HIS A 290 -8.90 -8.70 -10.89
CA HIS A 290 -8.57 -8.58 -12.30
C HIS A 290 -8.94 -9.86 -13.06
N PHE A 291 -9.65 -9.69 -14.16
CA PHE A 291 -10.10 -10.77 -15.05
C PHE A 291 -9.44 -10.63 -16.42
N ALA A 292 -9.51 -11.70 -17.21
CA ALA A 292 -8.95 -11.71 -18.57
C ALA A 292 -9.49 -10.58 -19.47
N ASP A 293 -10.76 -10.19 -19.30
CA ASP A 293 -11.39 -9.10 -20.03
C ASP A 293 -12.64 -8.54 -19.32
N GLU A 294 -13.22 -7.49 -19.91
CA GLU A 294 -14.43 -6.83 -19.42
C GLU A 294 -15.67 -7.73 -19.40
N ALA A 295 -15.77 -8.70 -20.32
CA ALA A 295 -16.92 -9.61 -20.32
C ALA A 295 -16.83 -10.57 -19.13
N ALA A 296 -15.65 -11.15 -18.87
CA ALA A 296 -15.40 -11.99 -17.71
C ALA A 296 -15.61 -11.24 -16.38
N ALA A 297 -15.18 -9.98 -16.29
CA ALA A 297 -15.43 -9.13 -15.13
C ALA A 297 -16.94 -8.90 -14.90
N ASN A 298 -17.68 -8.50 -15.93
CA ASN A 298 -19.13 -8.27 -15.84
C ASN A 298 -19.91 -9.53 -15.45
N ASP A 299 -19.55 -10.69 -16.01
CA ASP A 299 -20.18 -11.98 -15.69
C ASP A 299 -19.90 -12.43 -14.25
N SER A 300 -18.86 -11.89 -13.61
CA SER A 300 -18.43 -12.26 -12.25
C SER A 300 -19.06 -11.43 -11.14
N VAL A 301 -19.69 -10.30 -11.45
CA VAL A 301 -20.28 -9.39 -10.44
C VAL A 301 -21.28 -10.12 -9.53
N GLU A 302 -22.19 -10.90 -10.12
CA GLU A 302 -23.22 -11.60 -9.33
C GLU A 302 -22.65 -12.79 -8.54
N SER A 303 -21.68 -13.51 -9.10
CA SER A 303 -21.06 -14.64 -8.39
C SER A 303 -20.23 -14.14 -7.20
N LEU A 304 -19.45 -13.08 -7.36
CA LEU A 304 -18.72 -12.42 -6.28
C LEU A 304 -19.66 -11.84 -5.21
N ARG A 305 -20.78 -11.22 -5.61
CA ARG A 305 -21.81 -10.75 -4.65
C ARG A 305 -22.27 -11.91 -3.76
N ARG A 306 -22.58 -13.06 -4.35
CA ARG A 306 -23.00 -14.26 -3.62
C ARG A 306 -21.91 -14.82 -2.73
N VAL A 307 -20.63 -14.74 -3.12
CA VAL A 307 -19.51 -15.12 -2.24
C VAL A 307 -19.54 -14.30 -0.95
N PHE A 308 -19.68 -12.97 -1.04
CA PHE A 308 -19.72 -12.12 0.17
C PHE A 308 -20.98 -12.34 1.02
N GLU A 309 -22.12 -12.59 0.39
CA GLU A 309 -23.40 -12.75 1.10
C GLU A 309 -23.58 -14.14 1.72
N GLU A 310 -23.19 -15.20 1.00
CA GLU A 310 -23.48 -16.61 1.30
C GLU A 310 -22.24 -17.45 1.63
N GLY A 311 -21.04 -16.99 1.25
CA GLY A 311 -19.78 -17.73 1.38
C GLY A 311 -19.25 -17.81 2.81
N THR A 312 -18.33 -18.74 3.02
CA THR A 312 -17.69 -19.01 4.31
C THR A 312 -16.18 -19.09 4.19
N ASP A 313 -15.47 -18.72 5.26
CA ASP A 313 -14.02 -18.92 5.36
C ASP A 313 -13.65 -20.41 5.58
N SER A 314 -12.35 -20.73 5.62
CA SER A 314 -11.87 -22.10 5.87
C SER A 314 -12.27 -22.69 7.23
N ARG A 315 -12.73 -21.85 8.16
CA ARG A 315 -13.23 -22.25 9.48
C ARG A 315 -14.75 -22.47 9.48
N GLY A 316 -15.41 -22.24 8.35
CA GLY A 316 -16.86 -22.34 8.17
C GLY A 316 -17.63 -21.14 8.74
N ALA A 317 -16.95 -20.03 9.08
CA ALA A 317 -17.61 -18.79 9.49
C ALA A 317 -18.09 -18.04 8.24
N ARG A 318 -19.30 -17.45 8.30
CA ARG A 318 -19.84 -16.71 7.16
C ARG A 318 -19.06 -15.41 6.96
N LEU A 319 -18.73 -15.10 5.72
CA LEU A 319 -18.10 -13.82 5.37
C LEU A 319 -19.02 -12.65 5.74
N SER A 320 -20.33 -12.81 5.56
CA SER A 320 -21.34 -11.81 5.92
C SER A 320 -21.50 -11.55 7.42
N ASP A 321 -20.92 -12.38 8.29
CA ASP A 321 -20.89 -12.12 9.73
C ASP A 321 -19.79 -11.10 10.10
N SER A 322 -18.72 -10.99 9.31
CA SER A 322 -17.59 -10.06 9.52
C SER A 322 -17.54 -8.88 8.56
N LEU A 323 -18.14 -9.02 7.37
CA LEU A 323 -18.12 -8.02 6.31
C LEU A 323 -19.56 -7.66 5.91
N ALA A 324 -19.78 -6.41 5.49
CA ALA A 324 -20.97 -5.98 4.79
C ALA A 324 -20.58 -5.49 3.41
N LEU A 325 -21.13 -6.10 2.37
CA LEU A 325 -20.97 -5.62 0.99
C LEU A 325 -21.86 -4.39 0.79
N GLU A 326 -21.22 -3.25 0.52
CA GLU A 326 -21.91 -1.99 0.26
C GLU A 326 -22.15 -1.83 -1.24
N GLU A 327 -21.12 -2.08 -2.04
CA GLU A 327 -21.16 -1.93 -3.49
C GLU A 327 -20.28 -2.97 -4.18
N ILE A 328 -20.69 -3.40 -5.38
CA ILE A 328 -19.85 -4.18 -6.28
C ILE A 328 -20.12 -3.78 -7.72
N THR A 329 -19.05 -3.40 -8.43
CA THR A 329 -19.09 -2.84 -9.78
C THR A 329 -18.00 -3.43 -10.65
N ALA A 330 -18.25 -3.52 -11.97
CA ALA A 330 -17.23 -3.88 -12.95
C ALA A 330 -16.88 -2.67 -13.82
N GLN A 331 -15.59 -2.46 -14.06
CA GLN A 331 -15.05 -1.42 -14.93
C GLN A 331 -13.83 -1.98 -15.69
N GLY A 332 -13.96 -2.08 -17.02
CA GLY A 332 -12.94 -2.76 -17.82
C GLY A 332 -12.74 -4.20 -17.31
N PRO A 333 -11.50 -4.70 -17.22
CA PRO A 333 -11.21 -6.05 -16.73
C PRO A 333 -11.30 -6.20 -15.21
N VAL A 334 -11.69 -5.16 -14.46
CA VAL A 334 -11.67 -5.18 -12.98
C VAL A 334 -13.07 -5.21 -12.39
N VAL A 335 -13.29 -6.08 -11.40
CA VAL A 335 -14.45 -5.99 -10.50
C VAL A 335 -13.98 -5.46 -9.15
N THR A 336 -14.63 -4.40 -8.68
CA THR A 336 -14.35 -3.76 -7.39
C THR A 336 -15.50 -4.03 -6.44
N ALA A 337 -15.22 -4.55 -5.24
CA ALA A 337 -16.15 -4.72 -4.15
C ALA A 337 -15.76 -3.80 -2.97
N THR A 338 -16.66 -2.93 -2.55
CA THR A 338 -16.49 -2.04 -1.40
C THR A 338 -17.26 -2.59 -0.21
N LEU A 339 -16.57 -2.72 0.92
CA LEU A 339 -17.03 -3.42 2.11
C LEU A 339 -16.86 -2.54 3.34
N SER A 340 -17.85 -2.55 4.23
CA SER A 340 -17.70 -2.14 5.62
C SER A 340 -17.37 -3.35 6.50
N THR A 341 -16.68 -3.12 7.63
CA THR A 341 -16.40 -4.19 8.60
C THR A 341 -17.47 -4.22 9.70
N LYS A 342 -17.94 -5.43 10.06
CA LYS A 342 -18.85 -5.66 11.19
C LYS A 342 -18.14 -6.10 12.47
N THR A 343 -16.87 -6.46 12.33
CA THR A 343 -16.00 -6.79 13.45
C THR A 343 -14.67 -6.08 13.26
N ASP A 344 -14.10 -5.58 14.37
CA ASP A 344 -12.88 -4.78 14.36
C ASP A 344 -11.71 -5.52 13.70
N ARG A 345 -11.72 -6.85 13.72
CA ARG A 345 -10.65 -7.69 13.16
C ARG A 345 -10.85 -8.04 11.67
N ALA A 346 -12.02 -7.79 11.08
CA ALA A 346 -12.35 -8.29 9.74
C ALA A 346 -11.34 -7.84 8.67
N HIS A 347 -10.93 -6.57 8.70
CA HIS A 347 -9.97 -6.03 7.74
C HIS A 347 -8.56 -6.64 7.89
N VAL A 348 -8.19 -7.11 9.09
CA VAL A 348 -6.93 -7.84 9.33
C VAL A 348 -7.01 -9.29 8.86
N ASP A 349 -8.16 -9.94 9.09
CA ASP A 349 -8.35 -11.35 8.72
C ASP A 349 -8.34 -11.56 7.18
N LEU A 350 -8.78 -10.56 6.40
CA LEU A 350 -8.73 -10.58 4.92
C LEU A 350 -7.31 -10.80 4.38
N ILE A 351 -6.28 -10.25 5.03
CA ILE A 351 -4.87 -10.46 4.64
C ILE A 351 -4.51 -11.95 4.75
N SER A 352 -4.91 -12.58 5.86
CA SER A 352 -4.65 -14.00 6.06
C SER A 352 -5.43 -14.84 5.05
N GLN A 353 -6.63 -14.43 4.68
CA GLN A 353 -7.45 -15.14 3.69
C GLN A 353 -6.82 -15.04 2.30
N LEU A 354 -6.35 -13.86 1.89
CA LEU A 354 -5.64 -13.67 0.62
C LEU A 354 -4.36 -14.50 0.58
N SER A 355 -3.54 -14.44 1.64
CA SER A 355 -2.28 -15.20 1.73
C SER A 355 -2.49 -16.71 1.69
N LYS A 356 -3.64 -17.21 2.16
CA LYS A 356 -4.00 -18.63 2.12
C LYS A 356 -4.80 -19.01 0.87
N ARG A 357 -5.13 -18.04 0.02
CA ARG A 357 -5.98 -18.20 -1.18
C ARG A 357 -7.32 -18.86 -0.83
N GLU A 358 -7.97 -18.36 0.21
CA GLU A 358 -9.28 -18.80 0.69
C GLU A 358 -10.36 -17.79 0.29
N ALA A 359 -11.64 -18.16 0.38
CA ALA A 359 -12.73 -17.23 0.11
C ALA A 359 -12.56 -15.91 0.92
N PRO A 360 -12.75 -14.73 0.29
CA PRO A 360 -13.30 -14.50 -1.06
C PRO A 360 -12.26 -14.45 -2.20
N PHE A 361 -11.05 -14.99 -2.00
CA PHE A 361 -9.91 -14.93 -2.93
C PHE A 361 -9.65 -16.25 -3.66
N VAL A 362 -10.71 -17.00 -3.94
CA VAL A 362 -10.60 -18.27 -4.66
C VAL A 362 -11.77 -18.43 -5.63
N HIS A 363 -11.52 -19.00 -6.81
CA HIS A 363 -12.51 -19.35 -7.82
C HIS A 363 -12.58 -20.86 -8.06
N ASP A 364 -13.65 -21.32 -8.72
CA ASP A 364 -13.86 -22.73 -9.08
C ASP A 364 -12.78 -23.30 -10.01
#